data_AF-A0A314UHV0-F1
#
_entry.id   AF-A0A314UHV0-F1
#
_cell.length_a   1.000
_cell.length_b   1.000
_cell.length_c   1.000
_cell.angle_alpha   90.00
_cell.angle_beta   90.00
_cell.angle_gamma   90.00
#
_symmetry.space_group_name_H-M   'P 1'
#
loop_
_entity.id
_entity.type
_entity.pdbx_description
1 polymer ?
#
loop_
_entity_poly.entity_id
_entity_poly.type
_entity_poly.pdbx_seq_one_letter_code
_entity_poly.pdbx_strand_id
1 'polypeptide(L)'
;MRFTTELDQVGTSCLKSNGGLFVWMDLHKLLKEQTFEAEMALWRTIIHEVKLNVSPGSSFHCPEPGWFRVCFANMDDNTMEIALKRIRNFVQQDKEAVVPRKNNRFCQNNLRLSFKSRRMDDIMMSPCMMSPQSPLVRAMT
;
A
#
# COMPACT_ATOMS: atom_id res chain seq x y z
N MET A 1 -12.39 16.55 3.63
CA MET A 1 -11.15 16.62 2.82
C MET A 1 -11.51 16.22 1.41
N ARG A 2 -11.12 17.01 0.38
CA ARG A 2 -11.53 16.77 -1.02
C ARG A 2 -11.22 15.33 -1.46
N PHE A 3 -10.00 14.85 -1.20
CA PHE A 3 -9.57 13.51 -1.59
C PHE A 3 -10.45 12.37 -1.06
N THR A 4 -10.83 12.38 0.22
CA THR A 4 -11.65 11.30 0.80
C THR A 4 -13.08 11.30 0.28
N THR A 5 -13.66 12.48 0.06
CA THR A 5 -15.00 12.61 -0.56
C THR A 5 -15.02 12.08 -1.98
N GLU A 6 -13.96 12.32 -2.75
CA GLU A 6 -13.83 11.79 -4.11
C GLU A 6 -13.60 10.27 -4.13
N LEU A 7 -12.79 9.73 -3.20
CA LEU A 7 -12.61 8.28 -3.08
C LEU A 7 -13.92 7.55 -2.74
N ASP A 8 -14.74 8.15 -1.88
CA ASP A 8 -16.06 7.61 -1.55
C ASP A 8 -16.99 7.57 -2.78
N GLN A 9 -16.99 8.63 -3.60
CA GLN A 9 -17.72 8.67 -4.88
C GLN A 9 -17.22 7.64 -5.89
N VAL A 10 -15.94 7.28 -5.84
CA VAL A 10 -15.34 6.23 -6.68
C VAL A 10 -15.73 4.82 -6.20
N GLY A 11 -16.32 4.70 -5.00
CA GLY A 11 -16.78 3.44 -4.43
C GLY A 11 -15.70 2.71 -3.62
N THR A 12 -14.68 3.43 -3.16
CA THR A 12 -13.63 2.92 -2.28
C THR A 12 -13.82 3.51 -0.89
N SER A 13 -14.13 2.65 0.08
CA SER A 13 -14.23 3.05 1.48
C SER A 13 -12.85 3.50 1.99
N CYS A 14 -12.84 4.56 2.80
CA CYS A 14 -11.64 4.99 3.52
C CYS A 14 -11.98 5.09 5.00
N LEU A 15 -11.00 4.77 5.87
CA LEU A 15 -11.13 5.01 7.29
C LEU A 15 -11.23 6.52 7.52
N LYS A 16 -12.31 6.95 8.18
CA LYS A 16 -12.55 8.36 8.50
C LYS A 16 -11.45 8.85 9.45
N SER A 17 -10.58 9.73 8.96
CA SER A 17 -9.60 10.44 9.78
C SER A 17 -9.98 11.92 9.92
N ASN A 18 -9.63 12.52 11.06
CA ASN A 18 -9.88 13.94 11.34
C ASN A 18 -8.75 14.86 10.80
N GLY A 19 -7.76 14.29 10.12
CA GLY A 19 -6.59 14.99 9.60
C GLY A 19 -5.50 14.00 9.15
N GLY A 20 -4.44 14.52 8.53
CA GLY A 20 -3.28 13.74 8.11
C GLY A 20 -2.80 14.04 6.69
N LEU A 21 -1.62 13.53 6.39
CA LEU A 21 -0.98 13.61 5.07
C LEU A 21 -1.30 12.38 4.20
N PHE A 22 -2.06 11.44 4.76
CA PHE A 22 -2.43 10.17 4.16
C PHE A 22 -3.80 9.70 4.67
N VAL A 23 -4.40 8.78 3.93
CA VAL A 23 -5.63 8.07 4.29
C VAL A 23 -5.41 6.56 4.25
N TRP A 24 -6.20 5.84 5.05
CA TRP A 24 -6.30 4.39 4.97
C TRP A 24 -7.48 4.03 4.09
N MET A 25 -7.19 3.42 2.96
CA MET A 25 -8.13 2.95 1.97
C MET A 25 -8.41 1.47 2.19
N ASP A 26 -9.68 1.11 2.15
CA ASP A 26 -10.17 -0.26 2.28
C ASP A 26 -10.30 -0.88 0.88
N LEU A 27 -9.48 -1.91 0.63
CA LEU A 27 -9.47 -2.68 -0.60
C LEU A 27 -9.78 -4.16 -0.38
N HIS A 28 -10.38 -4.54 0.75
CA HIS A 28 -10.72 -5.95 1.04
C HIS A 28 -11.58 -6.56 -0.07
N LYS A 29 -12.46 -5.76 -0.69
CA LYS A 29 -13.34 -6.22 -1.78
C LYS A 29 -12.61 -6.53 -3.09
N LEU A 30 -11.40 -6.01 -3.27
CA LEU A 30 -10.56 -6.26 -4.46
C LEU A 30 -9.56 -7.39 -4.20
N LEU A 31 -9.44 -7.87 -2.96
CA LEU A 31 -8.66 -9.04 -2.66
C LEU A 31 -9.38 -10.29 -3.14
N LYS A 32 -8.65 -11.17 -3.83
CA LYS A 32 -9.16 -12.51 -4.19
C LYS A 32 -9.40 -13.38 -2.97
N GLU A 33 -8.52 -13.24 -1.97
CA GLU A 33 -8.53 -13.96 -0.71
C GLU A 33 -8.07 -13.02 0.41
N GLN A 34 -8.58 -13.20 1.62
CA GLN A 34 -8.23 -12.38 2.78
C GLN A 34 -6.89 -12.83 3.38
N THR A 35 -5.82 -12.78 2.58
CA THR A 35 -4.46 -13.19 2.95
C THR A 35 -3.45 -12.09 2.64
N PHE A 36 -2.34 -12.04 3.39
CA PHE A 36 -1.26 -11.09 3.13
C PHE A 36 -0.57 -11.31 1.78
N GLU A 37 -0.57 -12.55 1.28
CA GLU A 37 -0.06 -12.85 -0.07
C GLU A 37 -0.92 -12.18 -1.16
N ALA A 38 -2.25 -12.28 -1.03
CA ALA A 38 -3.18 -11.58 -1.91
C ALA A 38 -3.03 -10.06 -1.81
N GLU A 39 -2.81 -9.52 -0.61
CA GLU A 39 -2.50 -8.10 -0.41
C GLU A 39 -1.24 -7.68 -1.17
N MET A 40 -0.16 -8.45 -1.09
CA MET A 40 1.08 -8.16 -1.80
C MET A 40 0.94 -8.30 -3.32
N ALA A 41 0.14 -9.24 -3.79
CA ALA A 41 -0.17 -9.37 -5.22
C ALA A 41 -0.99 -8.18 -5.75
N LEU A 42 -1.99 -7.75 -4.98
CA LEU A 42 -2.77 -6.55 -5.27
C LEU A 42 -1.88 -5.30 -5.27
N TRP A 43 -1.03 -5.16 -4.25
CA TRP A 43 -0.07 -4.06 -4.14
C TRP A 43 0.81 -3.95 -5.38
N ARG A 44 1.40 -5.07 -5.83
CA ARG A 44 2.21 -5.14 -7.06
C ARG A 44 1.42 -4.66 -8.28
N THR A 45 0.16 -5.06 -8.40
CA THR A 45 -0.70 -4.61 -9.50
C THR A 45 -0.94 -3.10 -9.45
N ILE A 46 -1.19 -2.53 -8.26
CA ILE A 46 -1.42 -1.09 -8.08
C ILE A 46 -0.18 -0.28 -8.44
N ILE A 47 1.02 -0.69 -8.01
CA ILE A 47 2.25 0.05 -8.31
C ILE A 47 2.64 -0.04 -9.80
N HIS A 48 2.43 -1.20 -10.44
CA HIS A 48 2.88 -1.44 -11.82
C HIS A 48 1.87 -0.95 -12.86
N GLU A 49 0.59 -1.31 -12.72
CA GLU A 49 -0.46 -1.01 -13.69
C GLU A 49 -1.09 0.36 -13.41
N VAL A 50 -1.48 0.60 -12.16
CA VAL A 50 -2.18 1.84 -11.76
C VAL A 50 -1.19 2.99 -11.49
N LYS A 51 0.09 2.67 -11.27
CA LYS A 51 1.16 3.63 -11.00
C LYS A 51 0.81 4.58 -9.86
N LEU A 52 0.25 4.04 -8.79
CA LEU A 52 -0.05 4.77 -7.56
C LEU A 52 0.91 4.32 -6.46
N ASN A 53 1.53 5.29 -5.79
CA ASN A 53 2.37 5.02 -4.65
C ASN A 53 1.51 4.81 -3.41
N VAL A 54 1.30 3.54 -3.06
CA VAL A 54 0.56 3.13 -1.88
C VAL A 54 1.41 2.18 -1.06
N SER A 55 1.20 2.15 0.26
CA SER A 55 1.88 1.21 1.15
C SER A 55 0.88 0.18 1.66
N PRO A 56 1.17 -1.13 1.58
CA PRO A 56 0.27 -2.17 2.04
C PRO A 56 0.24 -2.22 3.58
N GLY A 57 -0.89 -2.65 4.15
CA GLY A 57 -1.13 -2.70 5.59
C GLY A 57 -0.16 -3.60 6.33
N SER A 58 0.26 -4.69 5.69
CA SER A 58 1.33 -5.58 6.17
C SER A 58 2.63 -4.85 6.54
N SER A 59 2.97 -3.75 5.84
CA SER A 59 4.16 -2.94 6.18
C SER A 59 4.04 -2.22 7.53
N PHE A 60 2.83 -2.09 8.08
CA PHE A 60 2.55 -1.44 9.36
C PHE A 60 2.16 -2.45 10.44
N HIS A 61 2.38 -3.75 10.22
CA HIS A 61 1.92 -4.83 11.10
C HIS A 61 0.39 -4.79 11.32
N CYS A 62 -0.37 -4.41 10.29
CA CYS A 62 -1.82 -4.48 10.35
C CYS A 62 -2.23 -5.95 10.54
N PRO A 63 -3.10 -6.26 11.52
CA PRO A 63 -3.53 -7.65 11.76
C PRO A 63 -4.41 -8.20 10.64
N GLU A 64 -5.02 -7.32 9.85
CA GLU A 64 -5.94 -7.68 8.77
C GLU A 64 -5.36 -7.26 7.41
N PRO A 65 -5.37 -8.16 6.40
CA PRO A 65 -4.95 -7.82 5.05
C PRO A 65 -6.04 -7.04 4.30
N GLY A 66 -5.67 -6.11 3.44
CA GLY A 66 -6.60 -5.35 2.59
C GLY A 66 -6.65 -3.86 2.89
N TRP A 67 -5.92 -3.42 3.90
CA TRP A 67 -5.73 -2.01 4.21
C TRP A 67 -4.55 -1.42 3.43
N PHE A 68 -4.74 -0.26 2.81
CA PHE A 68 -3.69 0.44 2.07
C PHE A 68 -3.57 1.89 2.48
N ARG A 69 -2.34 2.34 2.76
CA ARG A 69 -2.06 3.73 3.07
C ARG A 69 -1.74 4.51 1.80
N VAL A 70 -2.53 5.56 1.52
CA VAL A 70 -2.36 6.44 0.36
C VAL A 70 -1.95 7.83 0.85
N CYS A 71 -0.77 8.28 0.47
CA CYS A 71 -0.25 9.61 0.82
C CYS A 71 -0.61 10.63 -0.28
N PHE A 72 -1.20 11.76 0.11
CA PHE A 72 -1.62 12.81 -0.82
C PHE A 72 -1.02 14.18 -0.51
N ALA A 73 -0.22 14.30 0.55
CA ALA A 73 0.33 15.59 0.97
C ALA A 73 1.28 16.27 -0.02
N ASN A 74 1.88 15.49 -0.93
CA ASN A 74 2.80 16.01 -1.95
C ASN A 74 2.17 16.03 -3.35
N MET A 75 0.83 16.05 -3.45
CA MET A 75 0.10 16.08 -4.72
C MET A 75 -0.59 17.44 -4.89
N ASP A 76 -0.40 18.06 -6.04
CA ASP A 76 -1.23 19.17 -6.51
C ASP A 76 -2.59 18.67 -7.00
N ASP A 77 -3.55 19.57 -7.21
CA ASP A 77 -4.92 19.23 -7.59
C ASP A 77 -5.00 18.40 -8.89
N ASN A 78 -4.16 18.71 -9.88
CA ASN A 78 -4.15 17.98 -11.15
C ASN A 78 -3.62 16.54 -10.96
N THR A 79 -2.54 16.36 -10.19
CA THR A 79 -2.03 15.02 -9.85
C THR A 79 -3.05 14.21 -9.05
N MET A 80 -3.76 14.86 -8.13
CA MET A 80 -4.85 14.24 -7.37
C MET A 80 -5.98 13.76 -8.28
N GLU A 81 -6.43 14.57 -9.23
CA GLU A 81 -7.47 14.20 -10.20
C GLU A 81 -7.03 13.02 -11.08
N ILE A 82 -5.78 13.02 -11.55
CA ILE A 82 -5.21 11.88 -12.28
C ILE A 82 -5.22 10.63 -11.40
N ALA A 83 -4.81 10.73 -10.14
CA ALA A 83 -4.80 9.60 -9.21
C ALA A 83 -6.21 9.03 -9.01
N LEU A 84 -7.20 9.88 -8.73
CA LEU A 84 -8.61 9.50 -8.59
C LEU A 84 -9.15 8.83 -9.84
N LYS A 85 -8.84 9.35 -11.03
CA LYS A 85 -9.22 8.74 -12.32
C LYS A 85 -8.65 7.34 -12.47
N ARG A 86 -7.38 7.13 -12.09
CA ARG A 86 -6.75 5.81 -12.14
C ARG A 86 -7.37 4.83 -11.15
N ILE A 87 -7.65 5.27 -9.92
CA ILE A 87 -8.37 4.46 -8.92
C ILE A 87 -9.74 4.07 -9.45
N ARG A 88 -10.48 5.00 -10.04
CA ARG A 88 -11.80 4.74 -10.61
C ARG A 88 -11.77 3.67 -11.69
N ASN A 89 -10.84 3.80 -12.63
CA ASN A 89 -10.68 2.81 -13.70
C ASN A 89 -10.32 1.44 -13.12
N PHE A 90 -9.43 1.40 -12.13
CA PHE A 90 -9.01 0.15 -11.49
C PHE A 90 -10.16 -0.56 -10.77
N VAL A 91 -10.93 0.18 -9.97
CA VAL A 91 -12.09 -0.36 -9.22
C VAL A 91 -13.20 -0.82 -10.17
N GLN A 92 -13.41 -0.13 -11.29
CA GLN A 92 -14.40 -0.52 -12.30
C GLN A 92 -13.98 -1.79 -13.06
N GLN A 93 -12.70 -1.94 -13.41
CA GLN A 93 -12.20 -3.13 -14.10
C GLN A 93 -12.39 -4.41 -13.27
N ASP A 94 -12.27 -4.33 -11.95
CA ASP A 94 -12.49 -5.47 -11.06
C ASP A 94 -13.98 -5.87 -10.99
N LYS A 95 -14.91 -4.92 -11.11
CA LYS A 95 -16.35 -5.21 -11.17
C LYS A 95 -16.75 -5.94 -12.45
N GLU A 96 -16.10 -5.65 -13.57
CA GLU A 96 -16.33 -6.33 -14.85
C GLU A 96 -15.64 -7.71 -14.92
N ALA A 97 -14.61 -7.94 -14.11
CA ALA A 97 -13.87 -9.20 -14.03
C ALA A 97 -14.58 -10.33 -13.25
N VAL A 98 -15.83 -10.13 -12.82
CA VAL A 98 -16.69 -11.16 -12.19
C VAL A 98 -17.15 -12.24 -13.20
N VAL A 99 -16.88 -12.05 -14.50
CA VAL A 99 -16.93 -13.14 -15.52
C VAL A 99 -15.60 -13.89 -15.48
N PRO A 100 -15.57 -15.24 -15.48
CA PRO A 100 -14.34 -15.99 -15.17
C PRO A 100 -13.24 -15.64 -16.18
N ARG A 101 -12.26 -14.85 -15.73
CA ARG A 101 -11.04 -14.63 -16.49
C ARG A 101 -10.25 -15.93 -16.54
N LYS A 102 -10.34 -16.63 -17.68
CA LYS A 102 -9.31 -17.58 -18.09
C LYS A 102 -7.97 -16.85 -18.05
N ASN A 103 -6.99 -17.47 -17.37
CA ASN A 103 -5.58 -17.13 -17.45
C ASN A 103 -5.18 -16.74 -18.88
N ASN A 104 -4.51 -15.60 -19.05
CA ASN A 104 -3.14 -15.54 -19.57
C ASN A 104 -2.81 -14.10 -20.03
N ARG A 105 -2.09 -13.36 -19.18
CA ARG A 105 -1.01 -12.41 -19.53
C ARG A 105 -0.38 -11.89 -18.24
N PHE A 106 0.26 -12.83 -17.53
CA PHE A 106 1.33 -12.50 -16.60
C PHE A 106 2.48 -11.98 -17.46
N CYS A 107 2.74 -10.67 -17.43
CA CYS A 107 3.91 -10.11 -18.10
C CYS A 107 5.16 -10.53 -17.32
N GLN A 108 5.71 -11.69 -17.68
CA GLN A 108 7.14 -11.94 -17.59
C GLN A 108 7.84 -10.98 -18.56
N ASN A 109 8.16 -9.79 -18.07
CA ASN A 109 9.26 -9.05 -18.66
C ASN A 109 10.46 -9.24 -17.73
N ASN A 110 11.48 -9.92 -18.27
CA ASN A 110 12.80 -10.12 -17.71
C ASN A 110 13.55 -8.78 -17.50
N LEU A 111 13.00 -7.89 -16.68
CA LEU A 111 13.75 -6.78 -16.13
C LEU A 111 14.58 -7.36 -14.98
N ARG A 112 15.76 -7.88 -15.34
CA ARG A 112 16.85 -8.11 -14.41
C ARG A 112 17.30 -6.74 -13.88
N LEU A 113 16.53 -6.20 -12.95
CA LEU A 113 16.93 -5.06 -12.14
C LEU A 113 17.94 -5.59 -11.14
N SER A 114 19.23 -5.35 -11.40
CA SER A 114 20.29 -5.61 -10.43
C SER A 114 20.16 -4.63 -9.26
N PHE A 115 19.21 -4.87 -8.37
CA PHE A 115 19.26 -4.31 -7.04
C PHE A 115 20.34 -5.07 -6.28
N LYS A 116 21.44 -4.37 -5.96
CA LYS A 116 22.41 -4.88 -4.97
C LYS A 116 21.62 -5.16 -3.69
N SER A 117 21.51 -6.44 -3.37
CA SER A 117 20.83 -6.99 -2.21
C SER A 117 21.21 -6.22 -0.93
N ARG A 118 20.27 -5.42 -0.42
CA ARG A 118 20.12 -5.23 1.02
C ARG A 118 18.80 -5.89 1.39
N ARG A 119 18.97 -7.05 2.03
CA ARG A 119 17.95 -7.92 2.60
C ARG A 119 16.88 -7.11 3.33
N MET A 120 15.62 -7.36 2.97
CA MET A 120 14.47 -6.97 3.78
C MET A 120 13.78 -8.27 4.20
N ASP A 121 14.53 -9.11 4.92
CA ASP A 121 14.06 -10.32 5.59
C ASP A 121 14.39 -10.17 7.08
N ASP A 122 13.82 -9.15 7.73
CA ASP A 122 14.04 -8.86 9.17
C ASP A 122 12.75 -8.36 9.85
N ILE A 123 11.60 -8.96 9.53
CA ILE A 123 10.30 -8.64 10.20
C ILE A 123 9.64 -9.90 10.79
N MET A 124 10.38 -10.97 11.04
CA MET A 124 9.86 -12.10 11.81
C MET A 124 10.97 -12.85 12.52
N MET A 125 11.47 -12.26 13.61
CA MET A 125 11.96 -12.92 14.82
C MET A 125 12.49 -11.80 15.74
N SER A 126 11.76 -11.45 16.79
CA SER A 126 12.33 -10.69 17.92
C SER A 126 12.69 -11.66 19.04
N PRO A 127 13.99 -11.96 19.29
CA PRO A 127 14.43 -12.48 20.57
C PRO A 127 14.63 -11.29 21.52
N CYS A 128 14.03 -11.33 22.71
CA CYS A 128 14.38 -10.46 23.83
C CYS A 128 15.90 -10.38 23.99
N MET A 129 16.51 -9.19 23.81
CA MET A 129 17.91 -8.95 24.12
C MET A 129 18.07 -7.66 24.92
N MET A 130 18.90 -7.79 25.96
CA MET A 130 19.13 -6.86 27.06
C MET A 130 19.64 -5.49 26.60
N SER A 131 19.20 -4.45 27.32
CA SER A 131 19.60 -3.05 27.14
C SER A 131 21.13 -2.88 27.22
N PRO A 132 21.80 -2.28 26.22
CA PRO A 132 23.21 -1.89 26.34
C PRO A 132 23.30 -0.55 27.06
N GLN A 133 24.10 -0.52 28.13
CA GLN A 133 24.36 0.65 28.96
C GLN A 133 24.90 1.83 28.13
N SER A 134 24.22 2.98 28.21
CA SER A 134 24.67 4.24 27.63
C SER A 134 25.95 4.73 28.33
N PRO A 135 27.00 5.15 27.60
CA PRO A 135 28.18 5.77 28.22
C PRO A 135 27.80 7.13 28.80
N LEU A 136 27.99 7.30 30.10
CA LEU A 136 27.79 8.57 30.80
C LEU A 136 28.80 9.62 30.32
N VAL A 137 28.30 10.74 29.80
CA VAL A 137 29.10 11.96 29.57
C VAL A 137 29.48 12.52 30.93
N ARG A 138 30.78 12.54 31.24
CA ARG A 138 31.31 13.15 32.47
C ARG A 138 31.48 14.65 32.22
N ALA A 139 30.61 15.48 32.79
CA ALA A 139 30.82 16.92 32.85
C ALA A 139 32.01 17.22 33.79
N MET A 140 32.98 18.02 33.32
CA MET A 140 33.99 18.63 34.20
C MET A 140 33.44 19.97 34.68
N THR A 141 33.50 20.18 36.00
CA THR A 141 33.29 21.48 36.67
C THR A 141 34.58 22.27 36.73
#